data_AF-A0A9Q4APL1-F1
#
_entry.id   AF-A0A9Q4APL1-F1
#
_cell.length_a   1.000
_cell.length_b   1.000
_cell.length_c   1.000
_cell.angle_alpha   90.00
_cell.angle_beta   90.00
_cell.angle_gamma   90.00
#
_symmetry.space_group_name_H-M   'P 1'
#
loop_
_entity.id
_entity.type
_entity.pdbx_description
1 polymer ?
#
loop_
_entity_poly.entity_id
_entity_poly.type
_entity_poly.pdbx_seq_one_letter_code
_entity_poly.pdbx_strand_id
1 'polypeptide(L)'
;MTVTAPRDANSAQILAHMAAAMTHIGANRLVDAAAQYHACLRHPALARFPAARAEVLANYGTVLLQRARLIADTGDSERRLDLAIAMLVQARIGSLLTNASQLRTIIDSNLALAYLERDRVAGRHVDLISAQLALDRAEAATDQADSDLHPWIQSIRDTVSKRMEHQRHPR
;
A
#
# COMPACT_ATOMS: atom_id res chain seq x y z
N MET A 1 31.65 19.50 12.86
CA MET A 1 30.56 19.07 11.97
C MET A 1 29.33 19.92 12.28
N THR A 2 29.03 20.89 11.44
CA THR A 2 27.90 21.81 11.61
C THR A 2 26.61 21.12 11.18
N VAL A 3 25.74 20.84 12.15
CA VAL A 3 24.38 20.36 11.93
C VAL A 3 23.57 21.52 11.36
N THR A 4 23.22 21.44 10.09
CA THR A 4 22.30 22.38 9.46
C THR A 4 20.92 22.19 10.07
N ALA A 5 20.44 23.19 10.81
CA ALA A 5 19.11 23.26 11.41
C ALA A 5 18.01 22.98 10.37
N PRO A 6 16.84 22.43 10.77
CA PRO A 6 15.83 21.97 9.84
C PRO A 6 15.32 23.13 8.99
N ARG A 7 15.50 23.00 7.67
CA ARG A 7 14.70 23.74 6.69
C ARG A 7 13.23 23.40 7.00
N ASP A 8 12.46 24.46 7.21
CA ASP A 8 11.01 24.54 7.47
C ASP A 8 10.38 23.58 8.51
N ALA A 9 9.84 24.15 9.61
CA ALA A 9 9.14 23.44 10.70
C ALA A 9 8.04 22.47 10.22
N ASN A 10 7.42 22.78 9.08
CA ASN A 10 6.44 21.93 8.41
C ASN A 10 7.02 20.59 7.94
N SER A 11 8.24 20.59 7.40
CA SER A 11 8.95 19.40 6.95
C SER A 11 9.34 18.51 8.14
N ALA A 12 9.79 19.13 9.23
CA ALA A 12 10.13 18.43 10.47
C ALA A 12 8.92 17.70 11.07
N GLN A 13 7.73 18.30 11.03
CA GLN A 13 6.51 17.67 11.55
C GLN A 13 6.07 16.46 10.72
N ILE A 14 6.12 16.56 9.38
CA ILE A 14 5.81 15.42 8.49
C ILE A 14 6.77 14.26 8.75
N LEU A 15 8.07 14.54 8.84
CA LEU A 15 9.10 13.52 9.13
C LEU A 15 8.91 12.89 10.51
N ALA A 16 8.53 13.67 11.52
CA ALA A 16 8.25 13.16 12.86
C ALA A 16 7.07 12.16 12.85
N HIS A 17 5.98 12.48 12.16
CA HIS A 17 4.85 11.56 12.01
C HIS A 17 5.25 10.28 11.26
N MET A 18 6.04 10.38 10.17
CA MET A 18 6.52 9.21 9.44
C MET A 18 7.42 8.31 10.31
N ALA A 19 8.36 8.89 11.05
CA ALA A 19 9.24 8.16 11.96
C ALA A 19 8.46 7.48 13.10
N ALA A 20 7.46 8.17 13.66
CA ALA A 20 6.55 7.58 14.63
C ALA A 20 5.79 6.41 14.03
N ALA A 21 5.23 6.56 12.82
CA ALA A 21 4.51 5.49 12.13
C ALA A 21 5.35 4.22 11.95
N MET A 22 6.62 4.36 11.52
CA MET A 22 7.55 3.25 11.39
C MET A 22 7.83 2.55 12.73
N THR A 23 7.99 3.34 13.80
CA THR A 23 8.16 2.81 15.17
C THR A 23 6.92 2.02 15.61
N HIS A 24 5.72 2.52 15.30
CA HIS A 24 4.46 1.82 15.57
C HIS A 24 4.34 0.52 14.77
N ILE A 25 4.73 0.52 13.49
CA ILE A 25 4.77 -0.71 12.67
C ILE A 25 5.71 -1.75 13.29
N GLY A 26 6.93 -1.36 13.66
CA GLY A 26 7.90 -2.27 14.29
C GLY A 26 7.39 -2.86 15.62
N ALA A 27 6.55 -2.12 16.34
CA ALA A 27 5.87 -2.58 17.55
C ALA A 27 4.52 -3.29 17.30
N ASN A 28 4.17 -3.59 16.04
CA ASN A 28 2.88 -4.15 15.62
C ASN A 28 1.64 -3.33 16.06
N ARG A 29 1.81 -2.02 16.30
CA ARG A 29 0.74 -1.09 16.68
C ARG A 29 0.14 -0.43 15.44
N LEU A 30 -0.51 -1.24 14.60
CA LEU A 30 -0.99 -0.79 13.29
C LEU A 30 -2.06 0.33 13.36
N VAL A 31 -2.84 0.39 14.44
CA VAL A 31 -3.82 1.47 14.67
C VAL A 31 -3.12 2.81 14.81
N ASP A 32 -2.06 2.86 15.61
CA ASP A 32 -1.29 4.07 15.84
C ASP A 32 -0.52 4.46 14.57
N ALA A 33 0.09 3.49 13.87
CA ALA A 33 0.77 3.75 12.60
C ALA A 33 -0.18 4.38 11.57
N ALA A 34 -1.41 3.86 11.46
CA ALA A 34 -2.45 4.42 10.61
C ALA A 34 -2.81 5.85 11.01
N ALA A 35 -2.90 6.15 12.30
CA ALA A 35 -3.18 7.50 12.79
C ALA A 35 -2.06 8.50 12.42
N GLN A 36 -0.79 8.08 12.53
CA GLN A 36 0.35 8.92 12.15
C GLN A 36 0.37 9.23 10.65
N TYR A 37 0.17 8.24 9.77
CA TYR A 37 0.09 8.51 8.33
C TYR A 37 -1.13 9.36 7.95
N HIS A 38 -2.27 9.15 8.61
CA HIS A 38 -3.43 10.03 8.43
C HIS A 38 -3.13 11.48 8.85
N ALA A 39 -2.35 11.68 9.92
CA ALA A 39 -1.89 13.02 10.32
C ALA A 39 -0.99 13.66 9.26
N CYS A 40 -0.06 12.90 8.65
CA CYS A 40 0.74 13.38 7.51
C CYS A 40 -0.15 13.86 6.36
N LEU A 41 -1.16 13.08 5.96
CA LEU A 41 -2.04 13.40 4.83
C LEU A 41 -2.90 14.65 5.05
N ARG A 42 -3.17 14.99 6.31
CA ARG A 42 -3.88 16.22 6.69
C ARG A 42 -2.96 17.44 6.73
N HIS A 43 -1.65 17.25 6.71
CA HIS A 43 -0.70 18.36 6.77
C HIS A 43 -0.65 19.08 5.40
N PRO A 44 -1.02 20.37 5.32
CA PRO A 44 -1.18 21.07 4.04
C PRO A 44 0.14 21.19 3.27
N ALA A 45 1.28 21.25 3.98
CA ALA A 45 2.59 21.30 3.33
C ALA A 45 2.93 20.02 2.53
N LEU A 46 2.32 18.86 2.84
CA LEU A 46 2.61 17.61 2.12
C LEU A 46 2.24 17.70 0.64
N ALA A 47 1.25 18.52 0.28
CA ALA A 47 0.87 18.76 -1.11
C ALA A 47 2.01 19.35 -1.96
N ARG A 48 2.99 20.02 -1.32
CA ARG A 48 4.17 20.59 -1.98
C ARG A 48 5.27 19.56 -2.24
N PHE A 49 5.12 18.34 -1.71
CA PHE A 49 6.10 17.27 -1.83
C PHE A 49 5.45 16.02 -2.44
N PRO A 50 5.23 15.98 -3.77
CA PRO A 50 4.50 14.89 -4.42
C PRO A 50 5.09 13.49 -4.17
N ALA A 51 6.43 13.39 -4.11
CA ALA A 51 7.11 12.13 -3.82
C ALA A 51 6.82 11.63 -2.39
N ALA A 52 7.00 12.51 -1.39
CA ALA A 52 6.69 12.18 0.00
C ALA A 52 5.20 11.87 0.18
N ARG A 53 4.31 12.59 -0.53
CA ARG A 53 2.87 12.31 -0.51
C ARG A 53 2.57 10.91 -1.05
N ALA A 54 3.19 10.53 -2.17
CA ALA A 54 3.01 9.19 -2.74
C ALA A 54 3.48 8.09 -1.78
N GLU A 55 4.62 8.28 -1.12
CA GLU A 55 5.16 7.36 -0.12
C GLU A 55 4.25 7.23 1.11
N VAL A 56 3.78 8.36 1.66
CA VAL A 56 2.82 8.37 2.79
C VAL A 56 1.54 7.64 2.41
N LEU A 57 1.00 7.87 1.21
CA LEU A 57 -0.19 7.16 0.72
C LEU A 57 0.05 5.66 0.58
N ALA A 58 1.20 5.26 0.02
CA ALA A 58 1.56 3.85 -0.16
C ALA A 58 1.67 3.14 1.19
N ASN A 59 2.38 3.75 2.14
CA ASN A 59 2.55 3.20 3.49
C ASN A 59 1.23 3.16 4.26
N TYR A 60 0.40 4.20 4.13
CA TYR A 60 -0.92 4.22 4.77
C TYR A 60 -1.82 3.11 4.24
N GLY A 61 -1.89 2.95 2.92
CA GLY A 61 -2.65 1.88 2.28
C GLY A 61 -2.16 0.49 2.71
N THR A 62 -0.85 0.29 2.81
CA THR A 62 -0.24 -0.95 3.30
C THR A 62 -0.64 -1.26 4.75
N VAL A 63 -0.58 -0.28 5.64
CA VAL A 63 -1.02 -0.46 7.04
C VAL A 63 -2.51 -0.78 7.12
N LEU A 64 -3.35 -0.12 6.30
CA LEU A 64 -4.79 -0.40 6.25
C LEU A 64 -5.09 -1.81 5.77
N LEU A 65 -4.38 -2.28 4.73
CA LEU A 65 -4.44 -3.65 4.25
C LEU A 65 -4.08 -4.65 5.36
N GLN A 66 -2.94 -4.46 6.03
CA GLN A 66 -2.51 -5.32 7.13
C GLN A 66 -3.55 -5.37 8.25
N ARG A 67 -4.14 -4.22 8.60
CA ARG A 67 -5.22 -4.16 9.59
C ARG A 67 -6.45 -4.93 9.16
N ALA A 68 -6.89 -4.78 7.91
CA ALA A 68 -8.08 -5.48 7.41
C ALA A 68 -7.93 -7.00 7.54
N ARG A 69 -6.73 -7.53 7.29
CA ARG A 69 -6.42 -8.97 7.41
C ARG A 69 -6.51 -9.50 8.84
N LEU A 70 -6.40 -8.64 9.85
CA LEU A 70 -6.46 -9.00 11.27
C LEU A 70 -7.86 -8.85 11.88
N ILE A 71 -8.82 -8.26 11.16
CA ILE A 71 -10.17 -7.99 11.66
C ILE A 71 -11.08 -9.18 11.34
N ALA A 72 -11.78 -9.69 12.35
CA ALA A 72 -12.77 -10.76 12.19
C ALA A 72 -14.11 -10.26 11.61
N ASP A 73 -14.49 -9.02 11.91
CA ASP A 73 -15.69 -8.39 11.35
C ASP A 73 -15.51 -8.08 9.86
N THR A 74 -16.31 -8.72 9.02
CA THR A 74 -16.18 -8.63 7.56
C THR A 74 -16.49 -7.22 7.04
N GLY A 75 -17.42 -6.50 7.67
CA GLY A 75 -17.81 -5.15 7.23
C GLY A 75 -16.75 -4.08 7.53
N ASP A 76 -16.13 -4.13 8.71
CA ASP A 76 -14.98 -3.27 9.05
C ASP A 76 -13.75 -3.62 8.20
N SER A 77 -13.54 -4.92 7.92
CA SER A 77 -12.45 -5.39 7.05
C SER A 77 -12.62 -4.86 5.62
N GLU A 78 -13.81 -5.02 5.03
CA GLU A 78 -14.12 -4.51 3.69
C GLU A 78 -13.94 -2.99 3.59
N ARG A 79 -14.45 -2.22 4.55
CA ARG A 79 -14.27 -0.75 4.57
C ARG A 79 -12.80 -0.33 4.61
N ARG A 80 -11.95 -1.09 5.33
CA ARG A 80 -10.51 -0.83 5.37
C ARG A 80 -9.81 -1.21 4.08
N LEU A 81 -10.23 -2.28 3.41
CA LEU A 81 -9.72 -2.68 2.11
C LEU A 81 -10.07 -1.63 1.05
N ASP A 82 -11.29 -1.11 1.05
CA ASP A 82 -11.69 -0.02 0.14
C ASP A 82 -10.82 1.23 0.34
N LEU A 83 -10.56 1.62 1.60
CA LEU A 83 -9.68 2.73 1.88
C LEU A 83 -8.22 2.43 1.49
N ALA A 84 -7.73 1.22 1.74
CA ALA A 84 -6.38 0.80 1.35
C ALA A 84 -6.19 0.92 -0.16
N ILE A 85 -7.14 0.39 -0.94
CA ILE A 85 -7.15 0.46 -2.41
C ILE A 85 -7.14 1.93 -2.86
N ALA A 86 -8.00 2.77 -2.29
CA ALA A 86 -8.06 4.19 -2.64
C ALA A 86 -6.72 4.91 -2.38
N MET A 87 -6.06 4.64 -1.26
CA MET A 87 -4.75 5.23 -0.94
C MET A 87 -3.66 4.75 -1.89
N LEU A 88 -3.61 3.44 -2.17
CA LEU A 88 -2.62 2.85 -3.07
C LEU A 88 -2.81 3.32 -4.52
N VAL A 89 -4.05 3.48 -5.00
CA VAL A 89 -4.32 4.06 -6.34
C VAL A 89 -3.80 5.51 -6.42
N GLN A 90 -4.03 6.32 -5.39
CA GLN A 90 -3.49 7.68 -5.35
C GLN A 90 -1.96 7.68 -5.27
N ALA A 91 -1.37 6.78 -4.50
CA ALA A 91 0.08 6.61 -4.40
C ALA A 91 0.68 6.27 -5.77
N ARG A 92 0.04 5.35 -6.51
CA ARG A 92 0.44 4.94 -7.85
C ARG A 92 0.52 6.13 -8.80
N ILE A 93 -0.53 6.96 -8.84
CA ILE A 93 -0.54 8.19 -9.66
C ILE A 93 0.64 9.10 -9.30
N GLY A 94 0.92 9.28 -8.01
CA GLY A 94 2.07 10.07 -7.55
C GLY A 94 3.42 9.45 -7.93
N SER A 95 3.57 8.13 -7.85
CA SER A 95 4.82 7.42 -8.15
C SER A 95 5.20 7.43 -9.64
N LEU A 96 4.22 7.60 -10.54
CA LEU A 96 4.48 7.80 -11.97
C LEU A 96 5.26 9.10 -12.23
N LEU A 97 5.14 10.09 -11.34
CA LEU A 97 5.82 11.38 -11.47
C LEU A 97 7.27 11.36 -10.94
N THR A 98 7.67 10.32 -10.22
CA THR A 98 8.95 10.30 -9.48
C THR A 98 9.95 9.26 -9.99
N ASN A 99 9.61 8.50 -11.04
CA ASN A 99 10.43 7.41 -11.60
C ASN A 99 10.93 6.37 -10.56
N ALA A 100 10.26 6.24 -9.42
CA ALA A 100 10.61 5.29 -8.38
C ALA A 100 10.07 3.88 -8.73
N SER A 101 10.81 3.13 -9.55
CA SER A 101 10.41 1.79 -10.03
C SER A 101 10.10 0.82 -8.88
N GLN A 102 10.95 0.77 -7.85
CA GLN A 102 10.73 -0.08 -6.67
C GLN A 102 9.44 0.28 -5.91
N LEU A 103 9.17 1.58 -5.73
CA LEU A 103 7.94 2.03 -5.08
C LEU A 103 6.70 1.64 -5.91
N ARG A 104 6.78 1.71 -7.24
CA ARG A 104 5.70 1.24 -8.12
C ARG A 104 5.44 -0.25 -7.95
N THR A 105 6.48 -1.07 -7.96
CA THR A 105 6.38 -2.52 -7.71
C THR A 105 5.68 -2.80 -6.38
N ILE A 106 6.09 -2.12 -5.30
CA ILE A 106 5.49 -2.29 -3.97
C ILE A 106 4.01 -1.88 -3.97
N ILE A 107 3.68 -0.73 -4.57
CA ILE A 107 2.30 -0.24 -4.65
C ILE A 107 1.41 -1.21 -5.42
N ASP A 108 1.84 -1.65 -6.61
CA ASP A 108 1.06 -2.54 -7.46
C ASP A 108 0.92 -3.94 -6.83
N SER A 109 1.94 -4.44 -6.14
CA SER A 109 1.85 -5.70 -5.37
C SER A 109 0.87 -5.60 -4.20
N ASN A 110 0.89 -4.47 -3.47
CA ASN A 110 -0.07 -4.23 -2.39
C ASN A 110 -1.50 -4.01 -2.90
N LEU A 111 -1.68 -3.43 -4.09
CA LEU A 111 -2.99 -3.35 -4.75
C LEU A 111 -3.51 -4.75 -5.06
N ALA A 112 -2.68 -5.63 -5.60
CA ALA A 112 -3.06 -7.01 -5.88
C ALA A 112 -3.54 -7.73 -4.62
N LEU A 113 -2.79 -7.61 -3.51
CA LEU A 113 -3.19 -8.17 -2.23
C LEU A 113 -4.49 -7.57 -1.71
N ALA A 114 -4.68 -6.26 -1.81
CA ALA A 114 -5.90 -5.61 -1.33
C ALA A 114 -7.15 -6.07 -2.11
N TYR A 115 -7.04 -6.22 -3.43
CA TYR A 115 -8.10 -6.78 -4.26
C TYR A 115 -8.38 -8.25 -3.92
N LEU A 116 -7.34 -9.07 -3.78
CA LEU A 116 -7.48 -10.48 -3.39
C LEU A 116 -8.18 -10.63 -2.02
N GLU A 117 -7.80 -9.83 -1.03
CA GLU A 117 -8.44 -9.86 0.28
C GLU A 117 -9.88 -9.36 0.22
N ARG A 118 -10.19 -8.39 -0.66
CA ARG A 118 -11.57 -7.91 -0.85
C ARG A 118 -12.45 -8.96 -1.54
N ASP A 119 -11.93 -9.72 -2.50
CA ASP A 119 -12.62 -10.92 -3.02
C ASP A 119 -12.91 -11.91 -1.89
N ARG A 120 -11.92 -12.18 -1.03
CA ARG A 120 -12.06 -13.15 0.06
C ARG A 120 -13.12 -12.74 1.08
N VAL A 121 -13.17 -11.46 1.43
CA VAL A 121 -14.05 -10.93 2.48
C VAL A 121 -15.46 -10.64 1.94
N ALA A 122 -15.57 -10.09 0.73
CA ALA A 122 -16.82 -9.58 0.18
C ALA A 122 -17.37 -10.39 -1.01
N GLY A 123 -16.67 -11.44 -1.46
CA GLY A 123 -17.09 -12.27 -2.60
C GLY A 123 -17.07 -11.54 -3.96
N ARG A 124 -16.32 -10.44 -4.07
CA ARG A 124 -16.27 -9.61 -5.28
C ARG A 124 -15.30 -10.18 -6.31
N HIS A 125 -15.72 -11.19 -7.06
CA HIS A 125 -14.84 -11.91 -7.99
C HIS A 125 -14.19 -11.06 -9.09
N VAL A 126 -14.78 -9.91 -9.46
CA VAL A 126 -14.15 -8.93 -10.37
C VAL A 126 -12.82 -8.40 -9.83
N ASP A 127 -12.62 -8.45 -8.51
CA ASP A 127 -11.37 -8.05 -7.87
C ASP A 127 -10.22 -8.99 -8.21
N LEU A 128 -10.48 -10.26 -8.56
CA LEU A 128 -9.42 -11.16 -9.03
C LEU A 128 -8.80 -10.67 -10.34
N ILE A 129 -9.61 -10.14 -11.26
CA ILE A 129 -9.11 -9.52 -12.50
C ILE A 129 -8.29 -8.27 -12.17
N SER A 130 -8.77 -7.45 -11.24
CA SER A 130 -8.05 -6.25 -10.80
C SER A 130 -6.72 -6.60 -10.12
N ALA A 131 -6.68 -7.68 -9.34
CA ALA A 131 -5.48 -8.20 -8.72
C ALA A 131 -4.48 -8.67 -9.77
N GLN A 132 -4.93 -9.42 -10.78
CA GLN A 132 -4.08 -9.87 -11.87
C GLN A 132 -3.47 -8.70 -12.66
N LEU A 133 -4.29 -7.70 -13.00
CA LEU A 133 -3.81 -6.49 -13.69
C LEU A 133 -2.79 -5.70 -12.86
N ALA A 134 -2.92 -5.72 -11.53
CA ALA A 134 -1.94 -5.09 -10.65
C ALA A 134 -0.63 -5.89 -10.61
N LEU A 135 -0.68 -7.22 -10.58
CA LEU A 135 0.53 -8.07 -10.64
C LEU A 135 1.28 -7.93 -11.96
N ASP A 136 0.59 -7.87 -13.09
CA ASP A 136 1.23 -7.69 -14.40
C ASP A 136 1.98 -6.34 -14.47
N ARG A 137 1.46 -5.31 -13.79
CA ARG A 137 2.15 -4.02 -13.67
C ARG A 137 3.33 -4.08 -12.70
N ALA A 138 3.18 -4.79 -11.59
CA ALA A 138 4.26 -4.98 -10.62
C ALA A 138 5.47 -5.68 -11.27
N GLU A 139 5.24 -6.72 -12.08
CA GLU A 139 6.31 -7.41 -12.82
C GLU A 139 7.01 -6.48 -13.83
N ALA A 140 6.23 -5.78 -14.66
CA ALA A 140 6.78 -4.82 -15.62
C ALA A 140 7.62 -3.71 -14.96
N ALA A 141 7.30 -3.34 -13.71
CA ALA A 141 8.09 -2.39 -12.92
C ALA A 141 9.32 -3.02 -12.24
N THR A 142 9.30 -4.33 -11.99
CA THR A 142 10.39 -5.08 -11.34
C THR A 142 11.52 -5.40 -12.32
N ASP A 143 11.26 -5.54 -13.61
CA ASP A 143 12.35 -5.60 -14.60
C ASP A 143 13.24 -4.32 -14.59
N GLN A 144 12.75 -3.24 -13.95
CA GLN A 144 13.46 -1.97 -13.74
C GLN A 144 13.89 -1.75 -12.27
N ALA A 145 13.61 -2.67 -11.35
CA ALA A 145 13.83 -2.53 -9.91
C ALA A 145 14.23 -3.86 -9.27
N ASP A 146 15.22 -3.80 -8.38
CA ASP A 146 15.70 -4.87 -7.47
C ASP A 146 15.00 -6.25 -7.53
N SER A 147 15.75 -7.29 -7.93
CA SER A 147 15.23 -8.65 -8.21
C SER A 147 14.56 -9.34 -7.03
N ASP A 148 14.79 -8.87 -5.81
CA ASP A 148 14.39 -9.52 -4.56
C ASP A 148 12.87 -9.51 -4.34
N LEU A 149 12.12 -8.70 -5.08
CA LEU A 149 10.65 -8.65 -4.99
C LEU A 149 9.96 -9.74 -5.84
N HIS A 150 10.65 -10.38 -6.79
CA HIS A 150 10.07 -11.39 -7.67
C HIS A 150 9.40 -12.57 -6.92
N PRO A 151 10.07 -13.19 -5.92
CA PRO A 151 9.46 -14.31 -5.18
C PRO A 151 8.17 -13.91 -4.46
N TRP A 152 8.10 -12.68 -3.96
CA TRP A 152 6.91 -12.16 -3.29
C TRP A 152 5.76 -11.94 -4.27
N ILE A 153 6.04 -11.32 -5.42
CA ILE A 153 5.04 -11.11 -6.49
C ILE A 153 4.48 -12.45 -6.98
N GLN A 154 5.36 -13.42 -7.23
CA GLN A 154 4.98 -14.75 -7.67
C GLN A 154 4.07 -15.45 -6.66
N SER A 155 4.36 -15.32 -5.36
CA SER A 155 3.52 -15.89 -4.30
C SER A 155 2.09 -15.32 -4.31
N ILE A 156 1.94 -14.01 -4.58
CA ILE A 156 0.63 -13.39 -4.72
C ILE A 156 -0.08 -13.91 -5.98
N ARG A 157 0.64 -14.00 -7.10
CA ARG A 157 0.12 -14.52 -8.38
C ARG A 157 -0.40 -15.94 -8.26
N ASP A 158 0.35 -16.83 -7.62
CA ASP A 158 -0.08 -18.21 -7.38
C ASP A 158 -1.39 -18.27 -6.58
N THR A 159 -1.56 -17.37 -5.62
CA THR A 159 -2.77 -17.29 -4.79
C THR A 159 -3.97 -16.79 -5.60
N VAL A 160 -3.77 -15.75 -6.43
CA VAL A 160 -4.81 -15.24 -7.34
C VAL A 160 -5.24 -16.31 -8.34
N SER A 161 -4.29 -17.01 -8.98
CA SER A 161 -4.57 -18.07 -9.95
C SER A 161 -5.40 -19.21 -9.34
N LYS A 162 -4.99 -19.73 -8.18
CA LYS A 162 -5.75 -20.77 -7.46
C LYS A 162 -7.17 -20.31 -7.13
N ARG A 163 -7.33 -19.04 -6.74
CA ARG A 163 -8.65 -18.47 -6.42
C ARG A 163 -9.51 -18.34 -7.67
N MET A 164 -8.96 -17.90 -8.80
CA MET A 164 -9.67 -17.85 -10.09
C MET A 164 -10.11 -19.23 -10.58
N GLU A 165 -9.26 -20.26 -10.46
CA GLU A 165 -9.60 -21.64 -10.82
C GLU A 165 -10.78 -22.16 -10.00
N HIS A 166 -10.76 -21.91 -8.69
CA HIS A 166 -11.86 -22.30 -7.81
C HIS A 166 -13.19 -21.66 -8.21
N GLN A 167 -13.19 -20.41 -8.68
CA GLN A 167 -14.40 -19.73 -9.16
C GLN A 167 -14.93 -20.28 -10.48
N ARG A 168 -14.07 -20.86 -11.33
CA ARG A 168 -14.47 -21.50 -12.58
C ARG A 168 -15.09 -22.89 -12.35
N HIS A 169 -14.75 -23.54 -11.24
CA HIS A 169 -15.21 -24.87 -10.86
C HIS A 169 -15.71 -24.91 -9.41
N PRO A 170 -16.83 -24.21 -9.10
CA PRO A 170 -17.45 -24.30 -7.78
C PRO A 170 -17.92 -25.75 -7.59
N ARG A 171 -17.40 -26.41 -6.54
CA ARG A 171 -17.84 -27.76 -6.15
C ARG A 171 -19.23 -27.73 -5.53
#